data_AF-A0AAV4W8P0-F1
#
_entry.id   AF-A0AAV4W8P0-F1
#
_cell.length_a   1.000
_cell.length_b   1.000
_cell.length_c   1.000
_cell.angle_alpha   90.00
_cell.angle_beta   90.00
_cell.angle_gamma   90.00
#
_symmetry.space_group_name_H-M   'P 1'
#
loop_
_entity.id
_entity.type
_entity.pdbx_description
1 polymer ?
#
loop_
_entity_poly.entity_id
_entity_poly.type
_entity_poly.pdbx_seq_one_letter_code
_entity_poly.pdbx_strand_id
1 'polypeptide(L)'
;MLVMYTLESFTEMRQVSWSFEPYTGVPLDEVNVSEPPPEPWDIECPLPKPFQMHSMILDVPHTDVLMICHVCGGIGSRRCTACSAAGWERCSLCLGDGHKISIQGYRERCFRCLGTGRKKCWKCNGETIAVCRGCGGTGQIRCFIAITVSWSNHVDTDILEPSEALAVTEKLEYANGHLIFQDEKSVIPSVSFPVKDLQMIASAILEKHRNISFSEKLLLQRHGVWAIPVSKVTYEWKEDEDVFFIYGTKNEVFAPEFPESLCCCCVIS
;
A
#
# COMPACT_ATOMS: atom_id res chain seq x y z
N MET A 1 -28.78 -15.12 16.35
CA MET A 1 -27.91 -15.34 15.16
C MET A 1 -28.15 -14.18 14.21
N LEU A 2 -27.09 -13.55 13.73
CA LEU A 2 -27.15 -12.50 12.73
C LEU A 2 -26.78 -13.07 11.36
N VAL A 3 -27.30 -12.46 10.30
CA VAL A 3 -26.94 -12.82 8.92
C VAL A 3 -26.22 -11.63 8.30
N MET A 4 -25.05 -11.87 7.72
CA MET A 4 -24.26 -10.84 7.05
C MET A 4 -24.14 -11.18 5.56
N TYR A 5 -24.32 -10.17 4.71
CA TYR A 5 -24.03 -10.26 3.29
C TYR A 5 -22.75 -9.49 2.99
N THR A 6 -21.85 -10.12 2.22
CA THR A 6 -20.58 -9.51 1.80
C THR A 6 -20.45 -9.59 0.30
N LEU A 7 -20.00 -8.51 -0.36
CA LEU A 7 -19.59 -8.51 -1.76
C LEU A 7 -18.16 -7.99 -1.87
N GLU A 8 -17.33 -8.74 -2.58
CA GLU A 8 -15.98 -8.35 -2.93
C GLU A 8 -15.87 -8.26 -4.46
N SER A 9 -15.54 -7.08 -4.98
CA SER A 9 -15.22 -6.84 -6.39
C SER A 9 -13.71 -6.78 -6.57
N PHE A 10 -13.18 -7.63 -7.44
CA PHE A 10 -11.79 -7.61 -7.87
C PHE A 10 -11.65 -6.88 -9.20
N THR A 11 -10.83 -5.84 -9.21
CA THR A 11 -10.74 -4.91 -10.35
C THR A 11 -9.31 -4.72 -10.81
N GLU A 12 -9.17 -4.23 -12.03
CA GLU A 12 -7.91 -3.85 -12.65
C GLU A 12 -7.99 -2.39 -13.12
N MET A 13 -6.94 -1.64 -12.83
CA MET A 13 -6.73 -0.28 -13.32
C MET A 13 -5.38 -0.21 -14.02
N ARG A 14 -5.33 0.51 -15.15
CA ARG A 14 -4.10 0.77 -15.89
C ARG A 14 -3.87 2.27 -16.00
N GLN A 15 -2.65 2.71 -15.68
CA GLN A 15 -2.22 4.11 -15.79
C GLN A 15 -0.95 4.20 -16.62
N VAL A 16 -0.91 5.17 -17.52
CA VAL A 16 0.21 5.37 -18.45
C VAL A 16 1.00 6.61 -18.06
N SER A 17 2.33 6.52 -18.07
CA SER A 17 3.21 7.65 -17.77
C SER A 17 4.56 7.53 -18.50
N TRP A 18 5.22 8.67 -18.70
CA TRP A 18 6.61 8.68 -19.16
C TRP A 18 7.56 8.25 -18.04
N SER A 19 8.48 7.37 -18.38
CA SER A 19 9.55 6.90 -17.50
C SER A 19 10.91 7.04 -18.18
N PHE A 20 11.99 6.93 -17.41
CA PHE A 20 13.35 6.93 -17.93
C PHE A 20 14.30 6.11 -17.06
N GLU A 21 15.34 5.55 -17.69
CA GLU A 21 16.41 4.84 -17.02
C GLU A 21 17.78 5.09 -17.68
N PRO A 22 18.91 4.83 -16.98
CA PRO A 22 20.24 4.89 -17.57
C PRO A 22 20.36 4.05 -18.84
N TYR A 23 20.82 4.66 -19.94
CA TYR A 23 21.11 3.89 -21.15
C TYR A 23 22.45 3.17 -21.00
N THR A 24 22.43 1.83 -21.11
CA THR A 24 23.60 0.96 -20.90
C THR A 24 24.15 0.35 -22.20
N GLY A 25 23.64 0.77 -23.36
CA GLY A 25 24.07 0.27 -24.67
C GLY A 25 23.26 -0.92 -25.20
N VAL A 26 22.17 -1.29 -24.53
CA VAL A 26 21.20 -2.29 -25.01
C VAL A 26 20.43 -1.72 -26.21
N PRO A 27 20.13 -2.50 -27.27
CA PRO A 27 19.29 -2.04 -28.37
C PRO A 27 17.95 -1.48 -27.88
N LEU A 28 17.49 -0.39 -28.49
CA LEU A 28 16.23 0.26 -28.16
C LEU A 28 15.09 -0.33 -28.98
N ASP A 29 13.93 -0.49 -28.33
CA ASP A 29 12.67 -0.82 -28.98
C ASP A 29 11.96 0.46 -29.44
N GLU A 30 12.48 1.07 -30.50
CA GLU A 30 12.04 2.37 -31.01
C GLU A 30 10.70 2.28 -31.75
N VAL A 31 10.03 3.43 -31.89
CA VAL A 31 8.77 3.54 -32.64
C VAL A 31 8.97 3.09 -34.09
N ASN A 32 8.20 2.09 -34.52
CA ASN A 32 8.18 1.60 -35.89
C ASN A 32 6.88 2.02 -36.60
N VAL A 33 6.99 2.48 -37.85
CA VAL A 33 5.82 2.87 -38.68
C VAL A 33 4.93 1.66 -39.01
N SER A 34 5.53 0.46 -39.09
CA SER A 34 4.80 -0.77 -39.43
C SER A 34 4.07 -1.39 -38.24
N GLU A 35 4.57 -1.13 -37.02
CA GLU A 35 4.08 -1.71 -35.76
C GLU A 35 4.00 -0.58 -34.72
N PRO A 36 2.87 0.16 -34.67
CA PRO A 36 2.70 1.22 -33.69
C PRO A 36 2.58 0.66 -32.27
N PRO A 37 2.88 1.46 -31.23
CA PRO A 37 2.70 1.05 -29.83
C PRO A 37 1.28 0.56 -29.57
N PRO A 38 1.09 -0.57 -28.85
CA PRO A 38 -0.22 -1.10 -28.53
C PRO A 38 -0.97 -0.18 -27.56
N GLU A 39 -2.30 -0.25 -27.57
CA GLU A 39 -3.11 0.43 -26.57
C GLU A 39 -2.88 -0.17 -25.18
N PRO A 40 -3.08 0.59 -24.09
CA PRO A 40 -2.75 0.16 -22.74
C PRO A 40 -3.38 -1.18 -22.33
N TRP A 41 -4.58 -1.50 -22.83
CA TRP A 41 -5.30 -2.74 -22.52
C TRP A 41 -4.94 -3.93 -23.42
N ASP A 42 -4.27 -3.69 -24.54
CA ASP A 42 -3.79 -4.74 -25.46
C ASP A 42 -2.42 -5.31 -25.03
N ILE A 43 -1.77 -4.66 -24.07
CA ILE A 43 -0.51 -5.14 -23.48
C ILE A 43 -0.81 -6.35 -22.57
N GLU A 44 -0.22 -7.48 -22.90
CA GLU A 44 -0.33 -8.69 -22.08
C GLU A 44 0.39 -8.49 -20.73
N CYS A 45 -0.29 -8.86 -19.64
CA CYS A 45 0.29 -8.86 -18.31
C CYS A 45 -0.11 -10.15 -17.58
N PRO A 46 0.77 -10.71 -16.73
CA PRO A 46 0.44 -11.88 -15.93
C PRO A 46 -0.67 -11.53 -14.93
N LEU A 47 -1.80 -12.23 -15.00
CA LEU A 47 -2.88 -12.04 -14.05
C LEU A 47 -2.46 -12.56 -12.67
N PRO A 48 -2.61 -11.75 -11.60
CA PRO A 48 -2.37 -12.22 -10.24
C PRO A 48 -3.43 -13.24 -9.82
N LYS A 49 -3.23 -13.85 -8.65
CA LYS A 49 -4.26 -14.69 -8.04
C LYS A 49 -5.52 -13.84 -7.77
N PRO A 50 -6.72 -14.34 -8.07
CA PRO A 50 -7.97 -13.63 -7.77
C PRO A 50 -8.04 -13.15 -6.32
N PHE A 51 -8.59 -11.95 -6.12
CA PHE A 51 -8.77 -11.32 -4.80
C PHE A 51 -7.46 -11.09 -4.03
N GLN A 52 -6.34 -10.93 -4.74
CA GLN A 52 -5.08 -10.49 -4.14
C GLN A 52 -4.69 -9.14 -4.72
N MET A 53 -4.50 -8.15 -3.84
CA MET A 53 -3.99 -6.86 -4.25
C MET A 53 -2.56 -7.00 -4.78
N HIS A 54 -2.32 -6.42 -5.95
CA HIS A 54 -1.02 -6.47 -6.60
C HIS A 54 -0.82 -5.23 -7.47
N SER A 55 0.44 -4.88 -7.75
CA SER A 55 0.76 -3.87 -8.74
C SER A 55 2.07 -4.22 -9.43
N MET A 56 2.16 -3.85 -10.71
CA MET A 56 3.36 -4.01 -11.50
C MET A 56 3.51 -2.90 -12.53
N ILE A 57 4.73 -2.72 -13.01
CA ILE A 57 5.06 -1.76 -14.06
C ILE A 57 5.59 -2.55 -15.25
N LEU A 58 5.08 -2.24 -16.43
CA LEU A 58 5.51 -2.80 -17.71
C LEU A 58 5.91 -1.66 -18.66
N ASP A 59 6.85 -1.95 -19.54
CA ASP A 59 7.21 -1.06 -20.64
C ASP A 59 6.16 -1.20 -21.75
N VAL A 60 5.75 -0.08 -22.36
CA VAL A 60 4.93 -0.11 -23.57
C VAL A 60 5.85 -0.36 -24.77
N PRO A 61 5.61 -1.45 -25.54
CA PRO A 61 6.44 -1.78 -26.71
C PRO A 61 6.53 -0.63 -27.72
N HIS A 62 7.66 -0.55 -28.40
CA HIS A 62 7.94 0.42 -29.48
C HIS A 62 7.88 1.88 -29.02
N THR A 63 8.19 2.19 -27.74
CA THR A 63 8.16 3.56 -27.21
C THR A 63 9.52 4.09 -26.78
N ASP A 64 10.59 3.34 -27.03
CA ASP A 64 11.93 3.75 -26.60
C ASP A 64 12.43 4.94 -27.40
N VAL A 65 13.05 5.88 -26.69
CA VAL A 65 13.73 7.03 -27.26
C VAL A 65 15.04 7.26 -26.52
N LEU A 66 16.15 7.28 -27.26
CA LEU A 66 17.45 7.68 -26.70
C LEU A 66 17.48 9.19 -26.48
N MET A 67 17.68 9.61 -25.23
CA MET A 67 17.71 11.03 -24.88
C MET A 67 18.99 11.38 -24.12
N ILE A 68 19.41 12.64 -24.27
CA ILE A 68 20.44 13.21 -23.41
C ILE A 68 19.87 13.30 -21.99
N CYS A 69 20.65 12.89 -21.00
CA CYS A 69 20.22 12.91 -19.61
C CYS A 69 19.86 14.34 -19.17
N HIS A 70 18.57 14.58 -18.89
CA HIS A 70 18.07 15.88 -18.44
C HIS A 70 18.64 16.31 -17.07
N VAL A 71 19.08 15.36 -16.24
CA VAL A 71 19.62 15.66 -14.91
C VAL A 71 21.02 16.27 -14.99
N CYS A 72 21.89 15.81 -15.89
CA CYS A 72 23.27 16.30 -16.02
C CYS A 72 23.56 17.01 -17.37
N GLY A 73 22.57 17.14 -18.25
CA GLY A 73 22.76 17.72 -19.59
C GLY A 73 23.77 16.94 -20.44
N GLY A 74 23.82 15.62 -20.32
CA GLY A 74 24.74 14.78 -21.12
C GLY A 74 26.13 14.55 -20.52
N ILE A 75 26.50 15.24 -19.45
CA ILE A 75 27.87 15.19 -18.90
C ILE A 75 28.21 13.85 -18.22
N GLY A 76 27.20 13.10 -17.76
CA GLY A 76 27.40 11.86 -16.98
C GLY A 76 27.80 12.11 -15.52
N SER A 77 28.12 13.35 -15.14
CA SER A 77 28.53 13.69 -13.78
C SER A 77 28.03 15.08 -13.37
N ARG A 78 27.97 15.34 -12.06
CA ARG A 78 27.63 16.66 -11.50
C ARG A 78 28.52 16.98 -10.30
N ARG A 79 28.66 18.27 -9.99
CA ARG A 79 29.32 18.72 -8.76
C ARG A 79 28.66 18.05 -7.56
N CYS A 80 29.46 17.52 -6.65
CA CYS A 80 28.95 16.88 -5.45
C CYS A 80 28.26 17.94 -4.58
N THR A 81 26.93 17.84 -4.46
CA THR A 81 26.13 18.78 -3.67
C THR A 81 26.30 18.59 -2.17
N ALA A 82 26.69 17.39 -1.71
CA ALA A 82 26.89 17.11 -0.29
C ALA A 82 28.08 17.89 0.29
N CYS A 83 29.14 18.10 -0.49
CA CYS A 83 30.31 18.87 -0.09
C CYS A 83 30.45 20.19 -0.86
N SER A 84 29.45 20.59 -1.64
CA SER A 84 29.55 21.77 -2.53
C SER A 84 30.82 21.81 -3.38
N ALA A 85 31.19 20.65 -3.96
CA ALA A 85 32.45 20.45 -4.70
C ALA A 85 33.75 20.71 -3.91
N ALA A 86 33.72 20.77 -2.57
CA ALA A 86 34.94 20.86 -1.77
C ALA A 86 35.73 19.54 -1.73
N GLY A 87 35.06 18.40 -1.94
CA GLY A 87 35.65 17.05 -1.81
C GLY A 87 35.82 16.59 -0.35
N TRP A 88 35.53 17.45 0.62
CA TRP A 88 35.66 17.14 2.03
C TRP A 88 34.53 17.76 2.84
N GLU A 89 34.33 17.22 4.03
CA GLU A 89 33.40 17.70 5.04
C GLU A 89 34.18 18.06 6.30
N ARG A 90 33.70 19.09 7.01
CA ARG A 90 34.28 19.51 8.28
C ARG A 90 34.20 18.35 9.26
N CYS A 91 35.32 18.00 9.89
CA CYS A 91 35.32 16.94 10.89
C CYS A 91 34.39 17.33 12.05
N SER A 92 33.30 16.59 12.22
CA SER A 92 32.32 16.83 13.28
C SER A 92 32.91 16.68 14.68
N LEU A 93 33.97 15.87 14.83
CA LEU A 93 34.60 15.66 16.11
C LEU A 93 35.33 16.94 16.56
N CYS A 94 36.27 17.47 15.78
CA CYS A 94 37.06 18.65 16.14
C CYS A 94 36.52 19.98 15.56
N LEU A 95 35.32 19.97 14.99
CA LEU A 95 34.67 21.12 14.35
C LEU A 95 35.55 21.87 13.33
N GLY A 96 36.49 21.18 12.69
CA GLY A 96 37.43 21.77 11.74
C GLY A 96 38.81 22.16 12.26
N ASP A 97 39.07 22.15 13.58
CA ASP A 97 40.37 22.58 14.15
C ASP A 97 41.52 21.59 13.89
N GLY A 98 41.17 20.33 13.62
CA GLY A 98 42.14 19.24 13.50
C GLY A 98 42.67 18.75 14.85
N HIS A 99 42.43 19.47 15.93
CA HIS A 99 42.87 19.13 17.27
C HIS A 99 41.73 19.17 18.28
N LYS A 100 41.97 18.57 19.44
CA LYS A 100 41.11 18.65 20.63
C LYS A 100 41.95 18.85 21.87
N ILE A 101 41.36 19.46 22.89
CA ILE A 101 41.95 19.49 24.22
C ILE A 101 41.58 18.18 24.91
N SER A 102 42.58 17.44 25.39
CA SER A 102 42.37 16.21 26.15
C SER A 102 41.90 16.53 27.57
N ILE A 103 41.48 15.50 28.29
CA ILE A 103 41.02 15.63 29.69
C ILE A 103 42.13 16.21 30.59
N GLN A 104 43.40 16.00 30.20
CA GLN A 104 44.59 16.49 30.89
C GLN A 104 45.00 17.91 30.45
N GLY A 105 44.23 18.57 29.57
CA GLY A 105 44.50 19.92 29.11
C GLY A 105 45.47 20.04 27.92
N TYR A 106 45.96 18.93 27.37
CA TYR A 106 46.90 18.94 26.25
C TYR A 106 46.19 19.05 24.90
N ARG A 107 46.80 19.76 23.94
CA ARG A 107 46.30 19.82 22.57
C ARG A 107 46.73 18.57 21.81
N GLU A 108 45.78 17.70 21.53
CA GLU A 108 45.99 16.43 20.84
C GLU A 108 45.41 16.47 19.43
N ARG A 109 46.07 15.78 18.50
CA ARG A 109 45.54 15.60 17.14
C ARG A 109 44.22 14.84 17.23
N CYS A 110 43.21 15.36 16.55
CA CYS A 110 41.92 14.68 16.44
C CYS A 110 42.14 13.34 15.71
N PHE A 111 41.99 12.22 16.43
CA PHE A 111 42.21 10.89 15.87
C PHE A 111 41.28 10.59 14.69
N ARG A 112 40.08 11.19 14.67
CA ARG A 112 39.13 10.99 13.58
C ARG A 112 39.70 11.54 12.29
N CYS A 113 40.08 12.82 12.22
CA CYS A 113 40.61 13.44 10.99
C CYS A 113 42.14 13.43 10.88
N LEU A 114 42.85 12.81 11.83
CA LEU A 114 44.31 12.72 11.90
C LEU A 114 45.00 14.09 11.82
N GLY A 115 44.44 15.12 12.46
CA GLY A 115 45.02 16.46 12.48
C GLY A 115 44.56 17.39 11.36
N THR A 116 43.85 16.90 10.35
CA THR A 116 43.51 17.69 9.14
C THR A 116 42.32 18.62 9.31
N GLY A 117 41.50 18.41 10.33
CA GLY A 117 40.22 19.12 10.52
C GLY A 117 39.13 18.73 9.51
N ARG A 118 39.44 17.86 8.55
CA ARG A 118 38.60 17.57 7.39
C ARG A 118 38.48 16.07 7.20
N LYS A 119 37.41 15.65 6.53
CA LYS A 119 37.18 14.27 6.13
C LYS A 119 36.81 14.24 4.66
N LYS A 120 37.26 13.23 3.91
CA LYS A 120 36.76 13.03 2.54
C LYS A 120 35.24 12.98 2.58
N CYS A 121 34.60 13.67 1.64
CA CYS A 121 33.15 13.62 1.52
C CYS A 121 32.74 12.18 1.26
N TRP A 122 31.78 11.66 2.03
CA TRP A 122 31.34 10.26 1.91
C TRP A 122 30.67 9.98 0.56
N LYS A 123 30.07 11.02 -0.05
CA LYS A 123 29.30 10.89 -1.29
C LYS A 123 30.13 10.87 -2.56
N CYS A 124 31.24 11.64 -2.61
CA CYS A 124 32.14 11.69 -3.77
C CYS A 124 33.55 11.15 -3.47
N ASN A 125 33.78 10.64 -2.26
CA ASN A 125 35.07 10.11 -1.81
C ASN A 125 36.29 11.03 -2.03
N GLY A 126 36.09 12.35 -2.07
CA GLY A 126 37.16 13.31 -2.34
C GLY A 126 37.21 13.86 -3.76
N GLU A 127 36.46 13.30 -4.71
CA GLU A 127 36.60 13.64 -6.14
C GLU A 127 35.96 14.97 -6.54
N THR A 128 35.23 15.63 -5.63
CA THR A 128 34.47 16.88 -5.85
C THR A 128 33.30 16.80 -6.84
N ILE A 129 33.34 15.81 -7.74
CA ILE A 129 32.34 15.45 -8.73
C ILE A 129 31.74 14.11 -8.31
N ALA A 130 30.46 13.91 -8.59
CA ALA A 130 29.76 12.66 -8.36
C ALA A 130 29.11 12.20 -9.66
N VAL A 131 29.05 10.87 -9.85
CA VAL A 131 28.36 10.23 -10.96
C VAL A 131 26.89 10.68 -10.96
N CYS A 132 26.35 11.02 -12.13
CA CYS A 132 24.96 11.40 -12.26
C CYS A 132 24.06 10.19 -11.95
N ARG A 133 23.20 10.32 -10.93
CA ARG A 133 22.27 9.23 -10.56
C ARG A 133 21.19 8.96 -11.62
N GLY A 134 20.80 9.97 -12.39
CA GLY A 134 19.76 9.82 -13.41
C GLY A 134 20.18 8.96 -14.60
N CYS A 135 21.47 8.97 -14.98
CA CYS A 135 22.00 8.18 -16.10
C CYS A 135 23.11 7.22 -15.70
N GLY A 136 23.37 7.03 -14.40
CA GLY A 136 24.43 6.13 -13.93
C GLY A 136 25.85 6.47 -14.42
N GLY A 137 26.09 7.65 -14.97
CA GLY A 137 27.40 8.03 -15.54
C GLY A 137 27.47 8.10 -17.05
N THR A 138 26.48 7.60 -17.78
CA THR A 138 26.57 7.45 -19.25
C THR A 138 26.27 8.74 -20.01
N GLY A 139 25.64 9.71 -19.36
CA GLY A 139 25.19 10.94 -20.00
C GLY A 139 23.92 10.77 -20.85
N GLN A 140 23.49 9.53 -21.08
CA GLN A 140 22.33 9.19 -21.91
C GLN A 140 21.29 8.41 -21.08
N ILE A 141 20.03 8.57 -21.42
CA ILE A 141 18.92 7.87 -20.79
C ILE A 141 18.03 7.27 -21.89
N ARG A 142 17.48 6.09 -21.61
CA ARG A 142 16.36 5.52 -22.36
C ARG A 142 15.10 6.11 -21.75
N CYS A 143 14.34 6.86 -22.54
CA CYS A 143 13.00 7.32 -22.17
C CYS A 143 11.97 6.42 -22.87
N PHE A 144 10.91 6.06 -22.17
CA PHE A 144 9.87 5.16 -22.69
C PHE A 144 8.56 5.44 -21.99
N ILE A 145 7.47 4.93 -22.56
CA ILE A 145 6.16 4.96 -21.91
C ILE A 145 6.04 3.70 -21.06
N ALA A 146 5.70 3.87 -19.80
CA ALA A 146 5.44 2.77 -18.87
C ALA A 146 3.97 2.72 -18.50
N ILE A 147 3.45 1.52 -18.32
CA ILE A 147 2.11 1.25 -17.82
C ILE A 147 2.20 0.67 -16.42
N THR A 148 1.53 1.31 -15.47
CA THR A 148 1.31 0.77 -14.12
C THR A 148 -0.03 0.05 -14.12
N VAL A 149 0.01 -1.26 -13.90
CA VAL A 149 -1.19 -2.10 -13.76
C VAL A 149 -1.37 -2.39 -12.27
N SER A 150 -2.54 -2.08 -11.74
CA SER A 150 -2.89 -2.30 -10.33
C SER A 150 -4.18 -3.09 -10.21
N TRP A 151 -4.15 -4.09 -9.33
CA TRP A 151 -5.31 -4.89 -8.96
C TRP A 151 -5.71 -4.60 -7.52
N SER A 152 -7.00 -4.31 -7.31
CA SER A 152 -7.57 -3.93 -6.03
C SER A 152 -8.82 -4.76 -5.72
N ASN A 153 -9.11 -4.88 -4.42
CA ASN A 153 -10.35 -5.48 -3.94
C ASN A 153 -11.19 -4.37 -3.31
N HIS A 154 -12.44 -4.27 -3.73
CA HIS A 154 -13.45 -3.43 -3.10
C HIS A 154 -14.41 -4.34 -2.34
N VAL A 155 -14.49 -4.19 -1.02
CA VAL A 155 -15.31 -5.03 -0.15
C VAL A 155 -16.36 -4.18 0.53
N ASP A 156 -17.62 -4.57 0.39
CA ASP A 156 -18.72 -4.02 1.16
C ASP A 156 -19.48 -5.14 1.88
N THR A 157 -19.88 -4.85 3.11
CA THR A 157 -20.56 -5.79 3.99
C THR A 157 -21.72 -5.08 4.67
N ASP A 158 -22.82 -5.79 4.90
CA ASP A 158 -23.92 -5.29 5.70
C ASP A 158 -24.65 -6.44 6.41
N ILE A 159 -25.20 -6.14 7.57
CA ILE A 159 -25.73 -7.12 8.52
C ILE A 159 -27.25 -6.96 8.58
N LEU A 160 -27.94 -8.07 8.39
CA LEU A 160 -29.35 -8.18 8.71
C LEU A 160 -29.51 -8.24 10.23
N GLU A 161 -29.86 -7.10 10.82
CA GLU A 161 -30.08 -6.94 12.25
C GLU A 161 -31.51 -7.35 12.69
N PRO A 162 -31.65 -8.11 13.79
CA PRO A 162 -32.82 -8.06 14.64
C PRO A 162 -32.77 -6.76 15.48
N SER A 163 -33.92 -6.10 15.63
CA SER A 163 -34.06 -4.77 16.27
C SER A 163 -33.49 -4.62 17.70
N GLU A 164 -33.13 -5.72 18.37
CA GLU A 164 -32.58 -5.76 19.73
C GLU A 164 -31.04 -5.82 19.79
N ALA A 165 -30.35 -5.98 18.65
CA ALA A 165 -28.90 -6.15 18.56
C ALA A 165 -28.15 -4.87 18.14
N LEU A 166 -28.86 -3.73 18.06
CA LEU A 166 -28.36 -2.43 17.56
C LEU A 166 -27.10 -1.93 18.31
N ALA A 167 -26.88 -2.37 19.54
CA ALA A 167 -25.72 -1.98 20.34
C ALA A 167 -24.39 -2.64 19.90
N VAL A 168 -24.45 -3.75 19.15
CA VAL A 168 -23.29 -4.61 18.85
C VAL A 168 -22.71 -4.33 17.45
N THR A 169 -23.38 -3.51 16.64
CA THR A 169 -23.20 -3.45 15.17
C THR A 169 -21.88 -2.85 14.71
N GLU A 170 -21.40 -1.77 15.37
CA GLU A 170 -20.07 -1.21 15.09
C GLU A 170 -18.91 -2.17 15.42
N LYS A 171 -19.15 -3.20 16.26
CA LYS A 171 -18.15 -4.21 16.64
C LYS A 171 -18.28 -5.50 15.83
N LEU A 172 -19.42 -5.72 15.17
CA LEU A 172 -19.70 -6.91 14.38
C LEU A 172 -19.07 -6.88 12.98
N GLU A 173 -18.66 -5.72 12.48
CA GLU A 173 -17.92 -5.59 11.20
C GLU A 173 -16.66 -6.48 11.15
N TYR A 174 -16.12 -6.85 12.32
CA TYR A 174 -14.92 -7.69 12.47
C TYR A 174 -15.21 -9.11 13.00
N ALA A 175 -16.49 -9.43 13.25
CA ALA A 175 -16.88 -10.70 13.85
C ALA A 175 -16.75 -11.86 12.86
N ASN A 176 -16.09 -12.94 13.31
CA ASN A 176 -15.95 -14.14 12.49
C ASN A 176 -17.29 -14.91 12.46
N GLY A 177 -17.87 -15.14 11.28
CA GLY A 177 -19.10 -15.92 11.08
C GLY A 177 -18.86 -17.31 10.47
N HIS A 178 -19.90 -18.13 10.44
CA HIS A 178 -19.94 -19.34 9.63
C HIS A 178 -20.40 -18.99 8.21
N LEU A 179 -19.61 -19.38 7.21
CA LEU A 179 -20.00 -19.21 5.82
C LEU A 179 -21.18 -20.14 5.49
N ILE A 180 -22.31 -19.56 5.09
CA ILE A 180 -23.51 -20.30 4.69
C ILE A 180 -23.52 -20.55 3.19
N PHE A 181 -23.15 -19.52 2.43
CA PHE A 181 -23.17 -19.56 0.99
C PHE A 181 -22.08 -18.65 0.42
N GLN A 182 -21.47 -19.07 -0.69
CA GLN A 182 -20.54 -18.27 -1.46
C GLN A 182 -20.68 -18.61 -2.95
N ASP A 183 -20.61 -17.59 -3.78
CA ASP A 183 -20.53 -17.73 -5.24
C ASP A 183 -19.50 -16.74 -5.79
N GLU A 184 -18.90 -17.10 -6.91
CA GLU A 184 -17.84 -16.34 -7.58
C GLU A 184 -18.09 -16.33 -9.09
N LYS A 185 -18.18 -15.12 -9.67
CA LYS A 185 -18.49 -14.90 -11.10
C LYS A 185 -17.78 -13.65 -11.60
N SER A 186 -17.56 -13.53 -12.91
CA SER A 186 -17.03 -12.28 -13.51
C SER A 186 -17.90 -11.07 -13.21
N VAL A 187 -19.22 -11.27 -13.20
CA VAL A 187 -20.20 -10.30 -12.71
C VAL A 187 -21.29 -11.09 -12.00
N ILE A 188 -21.57 -10.73 -10.75
CA ILE A 188 -22.70 -11.29 -10.01
C ILE A 188 -23.97 -10.56 -10.48
N PRO A 189 -24.95 -11.28 -11.06
CA PRO A 189 -26.20 -10.69 -11.51
C PRO A 189 -27.09 -10.38 -10.29
N SER A 190 -28.37 -10.10 -10.55
CA SER A 190 -29.36 -10.03 -9.48
C SER A 190 -29.41 -11.34 -8.69
N VAL A 191 -29.32 -11.23 -7.38
CA VAL A 191 -29.49 -12.33 -6.41
C VAL A 191 -30.94 -12.37 -5.94
N SER A 192 -31.39 -13.54 -5.48
CA SER A 192 -32.73 -13.73 -4.92
C SER A 192 -32.64 -14.41 -3.56
N PHE A 193 -33.08 -13.71 -2.53
CA PHE A 193 -33.14 -14.21 -1.16
C PHE A 193 -34.60 -14.30 -0.69
N PRO A 194 -34.95 -15.33 0.10
CA PRO A 194 -36.30 -15.49 0.64
C PRO A 194 -36.63 -14.43 1.70
N VAL A 195 -35.61 -13.85 2.34
CA VAL A 195 -35.74 -12.79 3.35
C VAL A 195 -35.67 -11.43 2.66
N LYS A 196 -36.74 -10.64 2.77
CA LYS A 196 -36.86 -9.33 2.09
C LYS A 196 -35.76 -8.35 2.48
N ASP A 197 -35.43 -8.28 3.77
CA ASP A 197 -34.42 -7.35 4.26
C ASP A 197 -33.01 -7.72 3.75
N LEU A 198 -32.68 -9.02 3.71
CA LEU A 198 -31.45 -9.50 3.09
C LEU A 198 -31.42 -9.23 1.58
N GLN A 199 -32.56 -9.33 0.90
CA GLN A 199 -32.68 -8.98 -0.51
C GLN A 199 -32.40 -7.48 -0.74
N MET A 200 -32.92 -6.60 0.12
CA MET A 200 -32.66 -5.16 0.04
C MET A 200 -31.18 -4.84 0.24
N ILE A 201 -30.57 -5.42 1.29
CA ILE A 201 -29.14 -5.28 1.58
C ILE A 201 -28.29 -5.69 0.37
N ALA A 202 -28.52 -6.89 -0.14
CA ALA A 202 -27.73 -7.42 -1.25
C ALA A 202 -27.90 -6.58 -2.53
N SER A 203 -29.11 -6.10 -2.79
CA SER A 203 -29.39 -5.24 -3.94
C SER A 203 -28.67 -3.89 -3.80
N ALA A 204 -28.70 -3.27 -2.62
CA ALA A 204 -28.02 -2.00 -2.37
C ALA A 204 -26.50 -2.10 -2.55
N ILE A 205 -25.88 -3.15 -2.00
CA ILE A 205 -24.44 -3.41 -2.17
C ILE A 205 -24.09 -3.69 -3.64
N LEU A 206 -24.89 -4.49 -4.35
CA LEU A 206 -24.67 -4.74 -5.78
C LEU A 206 -24.77 -3.46 -6.62
N GLU A 207 -25.76 -2.59 -6.38
CA GLU A 207 -25.87 -1.30 -7.06
C GLU A 207 -24.67 -0.39 -6.76
N LYS A 208 -24.19 -0.36 -5.51
CA LYS A 208 -22.98 0.39 -5.14
C LYS A 208 -21.77 -0.07 -5.96
N HIS A 209 -21.57 -1.38 -6.09
CA HIS A 209 -20.44 -1.95 -6.83
C HIS A 209 -20.55 -1.79 -8.35
N ARG A 210 -21.75 -1.57 -8.91
CA ARG A 210 -21.90 -1.25 -10.35
C ARG A 210 -21.17 0.03 -10.73
N ASN A 211 -21.04 0.97 -9.79
CA ASN A 211 -20.36 2.24 -10.06
C ASN A 211 -18.84 2.11 -10.16
N ILE A 212 -18.25 1.03 -9.63
CA ILE A 212 -16.80 0.80 -9.70
C ILE A 212 -16.35 0.58 -11.15
N SER A 213 -17.20 -0.07 -11.95
CA SER A 213 -16.94 -0.35 -13.37
C SER A 213 -16.80 0.90 -14.25
N PHE A 214 -17.09 2.10 -13.75
CA PHE A 214 -16.87 3.36 -14.48
C PHE A 214 -15.41 3.83 -14.45
N SER A 215 -14.65 3.50 -13.40
CA SER A 215 -13.25 3.91 -13.23
C SER A 215 -12.26 2.77 -13.44
N GLU A 216 -12.68 1.55 -13.15
CA GLU A 216 -11.82 0.37 -13.15
C GLU A 216 -12.48 -0.77 -13.93
N LYS A 217 -11.68 -1.67 -14.50
CA LYS A 217 -12.20 -2.85 -15.18
C LYS A 217 -12.51 -3.92 -14.13
N LEU A 218 -13.78 -4.29 -14.00
CA LEU A 218 -14.19 -5.41 -13.17
C LEU A 218 -13.72 -6.74 -13.77
N LEU A 219 -13.01 -7.55 -12.98
CA LEU A 219 -12.52 -8.86 -13.40
C LEU A 219 -13.38 -9.99 -12.82
N LEU A 220 -13.58 -9.96 -11.51
CA LEU A 220 -14.30 -10.98 -10.74
C LEU A 220 -15.08 -10.32 -9.61
N GLN A 221 -16.15 -10.99 -9.20
CA GLN A 221 -16.91 -10.69 -8.00
C GLN A 221 -17.13 -11.97 -7.22
N ARG A 222 -17.05 -11.86 -5.90
CA ARG A 222 -17.37 -12.93 -4.98
C ARG A 222 -18.26 -12.39 -3.90
N HIS A 223 -19.38 -13.05 -3.67
CA HIS A 223 -20.29 -12.68 -2.59
C HIS A 223 -20.51 -13.85 -1.65
N GLY A 224 -20.88 -13.52 -0.42
CA GLY A 224 -21.06 -14.49 0.63
C GLY A 224 -22.19 -14.11 1.56
N VAL A 225 -22.86 -15.13 2.09
CA VAL A 225 -23.78 -15.01 3.21
C VAL A 225 -23.18 -15.72 4.39
N TRP A 226 -23.11 -15.02 5.52
CA TRP A 226 -22.47 -15.49 6.74
C TRP A 226 -23.49 -15.50 7.87
N ALA A 227 -23.45 -16.54 8.70
CA ALA A 227 -24.20 -16.61 9.94
C ALA A 227 -23.27 -16.30 11.11
N ILE A 228 -23.55 -15.24 11.84
CA ILE A 228 -22.77 -14.82 13.00
C ILE A 228 -23.54 -15.27 14.26
N PRO A 229 -23.00 -16.22 15.06
CA PRO A 229 -23.63 -16.56 16.33
C PRO A 229 -23.55 -15.34 17.25
N VAL A 230 -24.67 -15.05 17.92
CA VAL A 230 -24.76 -13.97 18.91
C VAL A 230 -25.63 -14.48 20.05
N SER A 231 -25.09 -14.40 21.26
CA SER A 231 -25.75 -14.77 22.50
C SER A 231 -25.83 -13.53 23.39
N LYS A 232 -27.05 -13.15 23.78
CA LYS A 232 -27.31 -12.13 24.78
C LYS A 232 -27.28 -12.78 26.15
N VAL A 233 -26.45 -12.27 27.06
CA VAL A 233 -26.36 -12.77 28.43
C VAL A 233 -26.77 -11.63 29.37
N THR A 234 -27.85 -11.86 30.11
CA THR A 234 -28.28 -11.00 31.22
C THR A 234 -27.55 -11.44 32.48
N TYR A 235 -26.94 -10.51 33.20
CA TYR A 235 -26.30 -10.77 34.48
C TYR A 235 -26.78 -9.76 35.52
N GLU A 236 -26.73 -10.18 36.79
CA GLU A 236 -27.04 -9.31 37.92
C GLU A 236 -25.75 -9.03 38.68
N TRP A 237 -25.46 -7.76 38.94
CA TRP A 237 -24.30 -7.33 39.71
C TRP A 237 -24.67 -6.18 40.64
N LYS A 238 -24.46 -6.36 41.95
CA LYS A 238 -24.75 -5.35 42.98
C LYS A 238 -26.16 -4.74 42.87
N GLU A 239 -27.17 -5.59 42.62
CA GLU A 239 -28.59 -5.21 42.49
C GLU A 239 -28.96 -4.51 41.18
N ASP A 240 -28.00 -4.33 40.25
CA ASP A 240 -28.27 -3.86 38.89
C ASP A 240 -28.29 -5.05 37.91
N GLU A 241 -29.32 -5.09 37.05
CA GLU A 241 -29.39 -6.03 35.92
C GLU A 241 -28.76 -5.38 34.68
N ASP A 242 -27.72 -6.02 34.16
CA ASP A 242 -26.97 -5.58 32.98
C ASP A 242 -26.93 -6.67 31.90
N VAL A 243 -26.47 -6.30 30.71
CA VAL A 243 -26.34 -7.21 29.57
C VAL A 243 -24.94 -7.15 28.97
N PHE A 244 -24.39 -8.32 28.62
CA PHE A 244 -23.31 -8.42 27.66
C PHE A 244 -23.66 -9.37 26.50
N PHE A 245 -22.96 -9.20 25.40
CA PHE A 245 -23.15 -9.98 24.19
C PHE A 245 -21.89 -10.79 23.90
N ILE A 246 -22.05 -12.07 23.61
CA ILE A 246 -21.01 -12.92 23.05
C ILE A 246 -21.31 -13.09 21.56
N TYR A 247 -20.35 -12.82 20.69
CA TYR A 247 -20.55 -12.85 19.25
C TYR A 247 -19.38 -13.48 18.49
N GLY A 248 -19.70 -13.96 17.29
CA GLY A 248 -18.74 -14.60 16.38
C GLY A 248 -18.28 -15.98 16.85
N THR A 249 -17.61 -16.70 15.95
CA THR A 249 -17.11 -18.06 16.20
C THR A 249 -15.93 -18.12 17.17
N LYS A 250 -15.35 -16.95 17.49
CA LYS A 250 -14.27 -16.80 18.48
C LYS A 250 -14.79 -16.39 19.86
N ASN A 251 -16.10 -16.30 20.06
CA ASN A 251 -16.74 -15.90 21.31
C ASN A 251 -16.23 -14.55 21.84
N GLU A 252 -16.15 -13.54 20.97
CA GLU A 252 -15.77 -12.19 21.38
C GLU A 252 -16.87 -11.58 22.25
N VAL A 253 -16.49 -10.81 23.26
CA VAL A 253 -17.43 -10.24 24.24
C VAL A 253 -17.55 -8.74 24.08
N PHE A 254 -18.80 -8.25 24.04
CA PHE A 254 -19.13 -6.84 24.07
C PHE A 254 -20.04 -6.55 25.27
N ALA A 255 -19.52 -5.77 26.23
CA ALA A 255 -20.21 -5.40 27.46
C ALA A 255 -20.20 -3.86 27.60
N PRO A 256 -21.16 -3.15 27.01
CA PRO A 256 -21.15 -1.68 26.95
C PRO A 256 -21.36 -1.02 28.32
N GLU A 257 -22.11 -1.68 29.20
CA GLU A 257 -22.49 -1.19 30.53
C GLU A 257 -21.63 -1.82 31.64
N PHE A 258 -20.53 -2.50 31.28
CA PHE A 258 -19.69 -3.17 32.26
C PHE A 258 -19.09 -2.17 33.27
N PRO A 259 -19.40 -2.30 34.57
CA PRO A 259 -19.14 -1.25 35.56
C PRO A 259 -17.64 -1.01 35.88
N GLU A 260 -16.71 -1.81 35.36
CA GLU A 260 -15.27 -1.71 35.65
C GLU A 260 -14.37 -1.44 34.43
N SER A 261 -14.77 -0.56 33.51
CA SER A 261 -13.90 -0.07 32.42
C SER A 261 -12.62 0.68 32.87
N LEU A 262 -12.37 0.78 34.19
CA LEU A 262 -11.23 1.45 34.82
C LEU A 262 -10.32 0.53 35.67
N CYS A 263 -10.57 -0.78 35.75
CA CYS A 263 -9.77 -1.69 36.59
C CYS A 263 -8.87 -2.62 35.74
N CYS A 264 -7.55 -2.49 35.85
CA CYS A 264 -6.53 -3.19 35.05
C CYS A 264 -6.42 -4.71 35.28
N CYS A 265 -7.40 -5.35 35.94
CA CYS A 265 -7.27 -6.73 36.44
C CYS A 265 -8.39 -7.68 36.01
N CYS A 266 -9.39 -7.21 35.25
CA CYS A 266 -10.56 -8.03 34.93
C CYS A 266 -10.47 -8.55 33.49
N VAL A 267 -10.20 -9.85 33.37
CA VAL A 267 -10.28 -10.58 32.10
C VAL A 267 -11.68 -11.17 32.01
N ILE A 268 -12.47 -10.71 31.04
CA ILE A 268 -13.66 -11.46 30.61
C ILE A 268 -13.14 -12.53 29.65
N SER A 269 -12.95 -13.75 30.16
CA SER A 269 -12.51 -14.94 29.42
C SER A 269 -13.65 -15.92 29.24
#